data_AF-A0A381WAK4-F1
#
_entry.id   AF-A0A381WAK4-F1
#
_cell.length_a   1.000
_cell.length_b   1.000
_cell.length_c   1.000
_cell.angle_alpha   90.00
_cell.angle_beta   90.00
_cell.angle_gamma   90.00
#
_symmetry.space_group_name_H-M   'P 1'
#
loop_
_entity.id
_entity.type
_entity.pdbx_description
1 polymer ?
#
loop_
_entity_poly.entity_id
_entity_poly.type
_entity_poly.pdbx_seq_one_letter_code
_entity_poly.pdbx_strand_id
1 'polypeptide(L)'
;MIDRNATPRRNFLGRMAAAAVAGGLSWTGGHTAAAATQDWTSEVGGNHKCFFDFPNHKLSFPLVHIFNYIGTYASAFGVGNEQVGTVGTFYGGGPASSIFMGFNDEIWSSYKVGEYAGLDDSDGRPYTRNVFNRPTSDDS
;
A
#
# COMPACT_ATOMS: atom_id res chain seq x y z
N MET A 1 -19.34 -43.75 -42.55
CA MET A 1 -19.30 -42.27 -42.60
C MET A 1 -19.77 -41.79 -41.24
N ILE A 2 -18.83 -41.32 -40.39
CA ILE A 2 -19.12 -40.92 -39.00
C ILE A 2 -19.28 -39.40 -39.00
N ASP A 3 -20.49 -38.92 -38.68
CA ASP A 3 -20.77 -37.50 -38.47
C ASP A 3 -20.07 -37.02 -37.19
N ARG A 4 -19.04 -36.18 -37.37
CA ARG A 4 -18.38 -35.42 -36.32
C ARG A 4 -19.02 -34.04 -36.26
N ASN A 5 -20.03 -33.79 -35.41
CA ASN A 5 -20.34 -32.44 -34.89
C ASN A 5 -21.48 -32.38 -33.85
N ALA A 6 -21.51 -33.29 -32.87
CA ALA A 6 -22.26 -33.07 -31.63
C ALA A 6 -21.29 -32.64 -30.52
N THR A 7 -21.06 -31.33 -30.38
CA THR A 7 -20.16 -30.78 -29.34
C THR A 7 -20.78 -30.95 -27.95
N PRO A 8 -20.19 -31.74 -27.02
CA PRO A 8 -20.77 -32.08 -25.71
C PRO A 8 -20.97 -30.88 -24.76
N ARG A 9 -20.39 -29.73 -25.08
CA ARG A 9 -20.29 -28.56 -24.20
C ARG A 9 -21.60 -27.75 -24.06
N ARG A 10 -22.55 -27.91 -24.98
CA ARG A 10 -23.84 -27.17 -24.96
C ARG A 10 -24.90 -27.79 -24.04
N ASN A 11 -24.80 -29.07 -23.71
CA ASN A 11 -25.76 -29.73 -22.81
C ASN A 11 -25.45 -29.51 -21.33
N PHE A 12 -24.23 -29.08 -20.98
CA PHE A 12 -23.83 -28.83 -19.60
C PHE A 12 -24.40 -27.50 -19.07
N LEU A 13 -24.33 -26.42 -19.86
CA LEU A 13 -24.85 -25.11 -19.48
C LEU A 13 -26.38 -25.06 -19.45
N GLY A 14 -27.07 -25.86 -20.27
CA GLY A 14 -28.52 -25.97 -20.25
C GLY A 14 -29.08 -26.64 -18.99
N ARG A 15 -28.27 -27.40 -18.24
CA ARG A 15 -28.68 -28.10 -17.01
C ARG A 15 -28.47 -27.30 -15.72
N MET A 16 -27.74 -26.18 -15.76
CA MET A 16 -27.56 -25.28 -14.61
C MET A 16 -28.67 -24.22 -14.50
N ALA A 17 -29.47 -23.99 -15.55
CA ALA A 17 -30.46 -22.92 -15.59
C ALA A 17 -31.85 -23.31 -15.02
N ALA A 18 -32.05 -24.56 -14.59
CA ALA A 18 -33.36 -25.10 -14.25
C ALA A 18 -33.45 -25.68 -12.82
N ALA A 19 -32.89 -24.98 -11.82
CA ALA A 19 -33.13 -25.30 -10.40
C ALA A 19 -32.79 -24.12 -9.47
N ALA A 20 -33.66 -23.10 -9.39
CA ALA A 20 -33.68 -22.17 -8.26
C ALA A 20 -35.03 -21.42 -8.17
N VAL A 21 -36.13 -22.17 -7.99
CA VAL A 21 -37.40 -21.60 -7.51
C VAL A 21 -37.92 -22.52 -6.40
N ALA A 22 -37.41 -22.33 -5.19
CA ALA A 22 -38.06 -22.69 -3.92
C ALA A 22 -37.12 -22.39 -2.76
N GLY A 23 -37.39 -21.32 -2.02
CA GLY A 23 -36.64 -20.99 -0.82
C GLY A 23 -36.62 -19.49 -0.56
N GLY A 24 -37.80 -18.92 -0.27
CA GLY A 24 -37.88 -17.58 0.30
C GLY A 24 -37.21 -17.57 1.66
N LEU A 25 -35.92 -17.27 1.68
CA LEU A 25 -35.25 -16.76 2.88
C LEU A 25 -35.47 -15.26 2.88
N SER A 26 -36.30 -14.79 3.81
CA SER A 26 -36.38 -13.37 4.13
C SER A 26 -35.00 -12.90 4.54
N TRP A 27 -34.27 -12.26 3.63
CA TRP A 27 -33.10 -11.45 3.96
C TRP A 27 -33.59 -10.15 4.61
N THR A 28 -34.33 -10.26 5.72
CA THR A 28 -34.53 -9.15 6.65
C THR A 28 -33.42 -9.24 7.68
N GLY A 29 -32.23 -8.92 7.21
CA GLY A 29 -30.98 -9.02 7.96
C GLY A 29 -29.85 -8.34 7.21
N GLY A 30 -30.17 -7.36 6.37
CA GLY A 30 -29.19 -6.37 5.97
C GLY A 30 -28.90 -5.52 7.19
N HIS A 31 -27.91 -5.91 7.99
CA HIS A 31 -27.13 -4.89 8.66
C HIS A 31 -26.38 -4.14 7.56
N THR A 32 -27.06 -3.25 6.84
CA THR A 32 -26.40 -2.03 6.41
C THR A 32 -26.16 -1.24 7.68
N ALA A 33 -25.20 -1.71 8.48
CA ALA A 33 -24.39 -0.78 9.23
C ALA A 33 -23.88 0.16 8.14
N ALA A 34 -24.45 1.36 8.07
CA ALA A 34 -23.75 2.45 7.42
C ALA A 34 -22.37 2.39 8.06
N ALA A 35 -21.36 1.97 7.29
CA ALA A 35 -20.00 2.01 7.76
C ALA A 35 -19.84 3.44 8.22
N ALA A 36 -19.71 3.64 9.54
CA ALA A 36 -19.47 4.96 10.07
C ALA A 36 -18.27 5.45 9.26
N THR A 37 -18.50 6.45 8.40
CA THR A 37 -17.42 7.01 7.59
C THR A 37 -16.50 7.63 8.60
N GLN A 38 -15.50 6.88 9.04
CA GLN A 38 -14.47 7.41 9.91
C GLN A 38 -13.70 8.36 9.02
N ASP A 39 -13.93 9.65 9.23
CA ASP A 39 -13.14 10.69 8.61
C ASP A 39 -11.77 10.71 9.26
N TRP A 40 -10.97 9.68 8.94
CA TRP A 40 -9.60 9.53 9.41
C TRP A 40 -8.74 10.69 8.91
N THR A 41 -9.14 11.36 7.82
CA THR A 41 -8.41 12.52 7.32
C THR A 41 -8.53 13.72 8.24
N SER A 42 -9.52 13.76 9.13
CA SER A 42 -9.64 14.80 10.16
C SER A 42 -8.48 14.79 11.17
N GLU A 43 -7.84 13.64 11.38
CA GLU A 43 -6.66 13.49 12.24
C GLU A 43 -5.38 14.04 11.59
N VAL A 44 -5.36 14.15 10.26
CA VAL A 44 -4.27 14.77 9.51
C VAL A 44 -4.42 16.28 9.66
N GLY A 45 -3.47 16.92 10.34
CA GLY A 45 -3.46 18.36 10.56
C GLY A 45 -3.34 19.18 9.26
N GLY A 46 -3.48 20.50 9.39
CA GLY A 46 -3.35 21.44 8.28
C GLY A 46 -4.58 21.53 7.37
N ASN A 47 -4.68 22.65 6.65
CA ASN A 47 -5.76 22.95 5.71
C ASN A 47 -5.42 22.50 4.27
N HIS A 48 -4.13 22.31 3.97
CA HIS A 48 -3.66 21.86 2.67
C HIS A 48 -3.20 20.41 2.76
N LYS A 49 -4.04 19.49 2.28
CA LYS A 49 -3.82 18.05 2.45
C LYS A 49 -3.40 17.40 1.13
N CYS A 50 -2.39 16.54 1.19
CA CYS A 50 -2.00 15.70 0.06
C CYS A 50 -1.71 14.27 0.48
N PHE A 51 -2.22 13.34 -0.32
CA PHE A 51 -1.96 11.92 -0.21
C PHE A 51 -0.91 11.51 -1.24
N PHE A 52 0.10 10.76 -0.78
CA PHE A 52 1.18 10.25 -1.59
C PHE A 52 1.21 8.72 -1.51
N ASP A 53 1.37 8.08 -2.67
CA ASP A 53 1.37 6.62 -2.78
C ASP A 53 2.73 6.09 -3.24
N PHE A 54 3.37 5.26 -2.40
CA PHE A 54 4.73 4.80 -2.65
C PHE A 54 4.86 3.28 -2.54
N PRO A 55 4.84 2.53 -3.65
CA PRO A 55 5.09 1.08 -3.62
C PRO A 55 6.58 0.71 -3.53
N ASN A 56 7.51 1.67 -3.67
CA ASN A 56 8.94 1.42 -3.75
C ASN A 56 9.74 2.47 -2.96
N HIS A 57 10.74 2.05 -2.18
CA HIS A 57 11.51 2.99 -1.36
C HIS A 57 12.40 3.92 -2.19
N LYS A 58 12.90 3.49 -3.36
CA LYS A 58 13.81 4.27 -4.23
C LYS A 58 14.86 5.08 -3.43
N LEU A 59 15.52 4.43 -2.47
CA LEU A 59 16.47 5.06 -1.55
C LEU A 59 15.91 6.30 -0.83
N SER A 60 14.70 6.19 -0.30
CA SER A 60 13.95 7.27 0.38
C SER A 60 13.58 8.48 -0.49
N PHE A 61 13.83 8.47 -1.80
CA PHE A 61 13.44 9.55 -2.71
C PHE A 61 11.94 9.95 -2.62
N PRO A 62 10.98 9.04 -2.39
CA PRO A 62 9.58 9.39 -2.14
C PRO A 62 9.36 10.42 -1.01
N LEU A 63 10.18 10.39 0.05
CA LEU A 63 10.09 11.38 1.14
C LEU A 63 10.50 12.78 0.66
N VAL A 64 11.40 12.87 -0.32
CA VAL A 64 11.78 14.14 -0.96
C VAL A 64 10.60 14.77 -1.68
N HIS A 65 9.69 13.97 -2.26
CA HIS A 65 8.46 14.50 -2.87
C HIS A 65 7.52 15.11 -1.83
N ILE A 66 7.34 14.47 -0.67
CA ILE A 66 6.59 15.04 0.46
C ILE A 66 7.25 16.34 0.93
N PHE A 67 8.56 16.32 1.13
CA PHE A 67 9.33 17.50 1.56
C PHE A 67 9.18 18.67 0.58
N ASN A 68 9.29 18.41 -0.73
CA ASN A 68 9.12 19.42 -1.76
C ASN A 68 7.70 19.99 -1.81
N TYR A 69 6.68 19.16 -1.58
CA TYR A 69 5.29 19.62 -1.49
C TYR A 69 5.11 20.60 -0.33
N ILE A 70 5.57 20.23 0.87
CA ILE A 70 5.52 21.10 2.05
C ILE A 70 6.32 22.39 1.79
N GLY A 71 7.55 22.26 1.29
CA GLY A 71 8.42 23.41 1.00
C GLY A 71 7.84 24.36 -0.05
N THR A 72 7.11 23.85 -1.05
CA THR A 72 6.45 24.66 -2.07
C THR A 72 5.37 25.55 -1.46
N TYR A 73 4.61 25.06 -0.49
CA TYR A 73 3.62 25.88 0.23
C TYR A 73 4.25 27.06 0.96
N ALA A 74 5.39 26.82 1.62
CA ALA A 74 6.15 27.88 2.25
C ALA A 74 6.71 28.86 1.22
N SER A 75 7.40 28.38 0.19
CA SER A 75 8.16 29.24 -0.73
C SER A 75 7.30 29.98 -1.75
N ALA A 76 6.23 29.36 -2.26
CA ALA A 76 5.40 29.91 -3.33
C ALA A 76 4.13 30.59 -2.82
N PHE A 77 3.60 30.14 -1.67
CA PHE A 77 2.31 30.60 -1.16
C PHE A 77 2.40 31.29 0.21
N GLY A 78 3.57 31.31 0.85
CA GLY A 78 3.76 31.97 2.16
C GLY A 78 3.00 31.29 3.30
N VAL A 79 2.65 30.01 3.14
CA VAL A 79 1.89 29.23 4.11
C VAL A 79 2.85 28.51 5.05
N GLY A 80 2.60 28.59 6.36
CA GLY A 80 3.42 27.88 7.35
C GLY A 80 3.27 26.36 7.25
N ASN A 81 4.35 25.62 7.55
CA ASN A 81 4.37 24.16 7.44
C ASN A 81 3.30 23.47 8.30
N GLU A 82 2.90 24.09 9.42
CA GLU A 82 1.82 23.62 10.30
C GLU A 82 0.44 23.57 9.63
N GLN A 83 0.26 24.27 8.50
CA GLN A 83 -0.97 24.31 7.73
C GLN A 83 -0.98 23.29 6.59
N VAL A 84 0.08 22.50 6.42
CA VAL A 84 0.21 21.48 5.38
C VAL A 84 0.18 20.10 6.01
N GLY A 85 -0.82 19.30 5.62
CA GLY A 85 -0.98 17.91 6.03
C GLY A 85 -0.58 16.96 4.91
N THR A 86 0.25 15.95 5.21
CA THR A 86 0.62 14.94 4.22
C THR A 86 0.42 13.54 4.77
N VAL A 87 -0.10 12.65 3.93
CA VAL A 87 -0.20 11.21 4.22
C VAL A 87 0.57 10.46 3.16
N GLY A 88 1.49 9.58 3.57
CA GLY A 88 2.21 8.69 2.68
C GLY A 88 1.85 7.23 2.96
N THR A 89 1.50 6.46 1.93
CA THR A 89 1.40 5.00 2.03
C THR A 89 2.73 4.34 1.67
N PHE A 90 3.14 3.39 2.52
CA PHE A 90 4.31 2.56 2.31
C PHE A 90 3.88 1.10 2.20
N TYR A 91 4.02 0.51 1.02
CA TYR A 91 3.55 -0.83 0.71
C TYR A 91 4.38 -1.45 -0.42
N GLY A 92 3.95 -2.62 -0.88
CA GLY A 92 4.58 -3.35 -1.98
C GLY A 92 5.23 -4.65 -1.50
N GLY A 93 5.76 -5.41 -2.44
CA GLY A 93 6.46 -6.66 -2.18
C GLY A 93 7.79 -6.69 -2.91
N GLY A 94 8.69 -7.55 -2.43
CA GLY A 94 10.03 -7.68 -3.00
C GLY A 94 11.05 -6.71 -2.40
N PRO A 95 12.33 -6.85 -2.82
CA PRO A 95 13.46 -6.15 -2.20
C PRO A 95 13.33 -4.63 -2.17
N ALA A 96 12.66 -4.06 -3.17
CA ALA A 96 12.52 -2.62 -3.31
C ALA A 96 11.24 -2.05 -2.67
N SER A 97 10.51 -2.82 -1.86
CA SER A 97 9.29 -2.35 -1.20
C SER A 97 9.57 -1.18 -0.25
N SER A 98 8.67 -0.20 -0.23
CA SER A 98 8.76 0.92 0.69
C SER A 98 8.33 0.57 2.13
N ILE A 99 7.69 -0.58 2.35
CA ILE A 99 7.23 -0.99 3.68
C ILE A 99 8.37 -1.06 4.70
N PHE A 100 9.58 -1.38 4.26
CA PHE A 100 10.77 -1.47 5.10
C PHE A 100 11.14 -0.13 5.76
N MET A 101 10.75 0.99 5.15
CA MET A 101 10.98 2.32 5.70
C MET A 101 10.22 2.54 7.01
N GLY A 102 9.07 1.88 7.19
CA GLY A 102 8.23 1.99 8.39
C GLY A 102 8.60 1.04 9.53
N PHE A 103 9.59 0.16 9.35
CA PHE A 103 9.99 -0.79 10.38
C PHE A 103 11.00 -0.21 11.36
N ASN A 104 11.06 -0.75 12.58
CA ASN A 104 12.12 -0.45 13.54
C ASN A 104 13.32 -1.39 13.35
N ASP A 105 14.42 -1.10 14.05
CA ASP A 105 15.65 -1.86 13.96
C ASP A 105 15.46 -3.32 14.44
N GLU A 106 14.58 -3.54 15.40
CA GLU A 106 14.26 -4.88 15.91
C GLU A 106 13.65 -5.77 14.82
N ILE A 107 12.71 -5.25 14.03
CA ILE A 107 12.12 -5.97 12.89
C ILE A 107 13.18 -6.19 11.80
N TRP A 108 14.00 -5.17 11.50
CA TRP A 108 15.07 -5.28 10.52
C TRP A 108 16.05 -6.40 10.86
N SER A 109 16.49 -6.46 12.11
CA SER A 109 17.39 -7.50 12.61
C SER A 109 16.72 -8.88 12.61
N SER A 110 15.50 -8.99 13.17
CA SER A 110 14.80 -10.27 13.34
C SER A 110 14.46 -10.94 12.01
N TYR A 111 14.10 -10.16 11.00
CA TYR A 111 13.70 -10.65 9.68
C TYR A 111 14.79 -10.51 8.61
N LYS A 112 16.00 -10.08 9.00
CA LYS A 112 17.13 -9.88 8.08
C LYS A 112 16.75 -9.03 6.87
N VAL A 113 16.09 -7.91 7.13
CA VAL A 113 15.52 -7.06 6.08
C VAL A 113 16.60 -6.56 5.12
N GLY A 114 17.79 -6.19 5.61
CA GLY A 114 18.90 -5.78 4.74
C GLY A 114 19.28 -6.86 3.72
N GLU A 115 19.38 -8.13 4.16
CA GLU A 115 19.69 -9.26 3.28
C GLU A 115 18.58 -9.48 2.24
N TYR A 116 17.32 -9.44 2.68
CA TYR A 116 16.17 -9.58 1.78
C TYR A 116 16.08 -8.44 0.76
N ALA A 117 16.36 -7.21 1.19
CA ALA A 117 16.26 -5.99 0.39
C ALA A 117 17.50 -5.76 -0.49
N GLY A 118 18.60 -6.49 -0.26
CA GLY A 118 19.89 -6.24 -0.91
C GLY A 118 20.47 -4.88 -0.53
N LEU A 119 20.33 -4.50 0.75
CA LEU A 119 20.83 -3.25 1.30
C LEU A 119 22.02 -3.58 2.20
N ASP A 120 23.21 -3.28 1.69
CA ASP A 120 24.48 -3.58 2.32
C ASP A 120 25.23 -2.29 2.69
N ASP A 121 26.06 -2.38 3.73
CA ASP A 121 27.01 -1.35 4.11
C ASP A 121 28.19 -1.25 3.12
N SER A 122 29.06 -0.27 3.34
CA SER A 122 30.26 -0.07 2.51
C SER A 122 31.25 -1.24 2.50
N ASP A 123 31.17 -2.13 3.50
CA ASP A 123 31.95 -3.37 3.59
C ASP A 123 31.24 -4.57 2.93
N GLY A 124 30.06 -4.36 2.35
CA GLY A 124 29.22 -5.39 1.73
C GLY A 124 28.47 -6.26 2.72
N ARG A 125 28.27 -5.82 3.96
CA ARG A 125 27.47 -6.55 4.96
C ARG A 125 26.03 -6.05 4.96
N PRO A 126 25.03 -6.94 4.96
CA PRO A 126 23.64 -6.52 5.02
C PRO A 126 23.32 -5.71 6.27
N TYR A 127 22.59 -4.62 6.11
CA TYR A 127 22.17 -3.80 7.24
C TYR A 127 21.25 -4.57 8.18
N THR A 128 21.53 -4.48 9.48
CA THR A 128 20.70 -5.04 10.56
C THR A 128 19.79 -4.01 11.22
N ARG A 129 19.82 -2.76 10.75
CA ARG A 129 19.02 -1.63 11.25
C ARG A 129 18.31 -0.93 10.09
N ASN A 130 17.26 -0.17 10.38
CA ASN A 130 16.57 0.59 9.37
C ASN A 130 17.38 1.82 8.94
N VAL A 131 18.08 1.70 7.80
CA VAL A 131 18.87 2.79 7.23
C VAL A 131 18.05 3.95 6.68
N PHE A 132 16.76 3.76 6.46
CA PHE A 132 15.86 4.84 6.03
C PHE A 132 15.38 5.71 7.21
N ASN A 133 15.45 5.18 8.44
CA ASN A 133 15.04 5.87 9.65
C ASN A 133 16.28 6.32 10.42
N ARG A 134 16.53 7.64 10.47
CA ARG A 134 17.76 8.25 11.02
C ARG A 134 19.03 7.78 10.28
N PRO A 135 19.13 8.07 8.97
CA PRO A 135 20.32 7.76 8.21
C PRO A 135 21.55 8.47 8.79
N THR A 136 22.68 7.78 8.74
CA THR A 136 24.01 8.29 9.12
C THR A 136 24.84 8.60 7.88
N SER A 137 26.00 9.22 8.06
CA SER A 137 26.94 9.47 6.96
C SER A 137 27.42 8.21 6.25
N ASP A 138 27.32 7.06 6.94
CA ASP A 138 27.90 5.80 6.50
C ASP A 138 26.88 4.94 5.71
N ASP A 139 25.63 5.41 5.59
CA ASP A 139 24.52 4.70 4.92
C ASP A 139 24.37 5.04 3.42
N SER A 140 25.47 5.46 2.79
CA SER A 140 25.50 6.03 1.43
C SER A 140 25.52 5.02 0.29
#